data_AF-A0A957KAK3-F1
#
_entry.id   AF-A0A957KAK3-F1
#
_cell.length_a   1.000
_cell.length_b   1.000
_cell.length_c   1.000
_cell.angle_alpha   90.00
_cell.angle_beta   90.00
_cell.angle_gamma   90.00
#
_symmetry.space_group_name_H-M   'P 1'
#
loop_
_entity.id
_entity.type
_entity.pdbx_description
1 polymer ?
#
loop_
_entity_poly.entity_id
_entity_poly.type
_entity_poly.pdbx_seq_one_letter_code
_entity_poly.pdbx_strand_id
1 'polypeptide(L)'
;MKIFSVAEMIAAEQAAAASGRSYEAMMEAAGKAVADLLLARYEMAGQPVLVLVGPGNNGGDGLVTARYLAEAGANVTLYLWKARQTEDDIVFRQAVALSLPVLLAAADPDGGRLQALLGQAAFVIDALLGTGTNRPVTGQLADILRLTAAELAKRDHGALARLHSLQEWRPAPAARPQIIAVDCPSGL
;
A
#
# COMPACT_ATOMS: atom_id res chain seq x y z
N MET A 1 -13.27 -23.07 -4.07
CA MET A 1 -12.11 -22.18 -3.88
C MET A 1 -10.86 -23.03 -4.04
N LYS A 2 -9.95 -22.68 -4.96
CA LYS A 2 -8.65 -23.37 -5.11
C LYS A 2 -7.60 -22.51 -4.41
N ILE A 3 -6.79 -23.12 -3.55
CA ILE A 3 -5.64 -22.49 -2.89
C ILE A 3 -4.40 -22.96 -3.63
N PHE A 4 -3.55 -22.05 -4.05
CA PHE A 4 -2.31 -22.35 -4.77
C PHE A 4 -1.11 -22.20 -3.84
N SER A 5 -0.14 -23.08 -3.99
CA SER A 5 1.21 -22.89 -3.45
C SER A 5 1.94 -21.78 -4.21
N VAL A 6 2.99 -21.23 -3.60
CA VAL A 6 3.87 -20.23 -4.25
C VAL A 6 4.41 -20.77 -5.59
N ALA A 7 4.81 -22.04 -5.64
CA ALA A 7 5.32 -22.65 -6.85
C ALA A 7 4.26 -22.74 -7.96
N GLU A 8 3.02 -23.06 -7.60
CA GLU A 8 1.92 -23.09 -8.56
C GLU A 8 1.53 -21.68 -9.04
N MET A 9 1.61 -20.66 -8.17
CA MET A 9 1.37 -19.27 -8.56
C MET A 9 2.42 -18.80 -9.56
N ILE A 10 3.71 -19.04 -9.29
CA ILE A 10 4.81 -18.71 -10.20
C ILE A 10 4.64 -19.44 -11.54
N ALA A 11 4.28 -20.73 -11.51
CA ALA A 11 4.06 -21.49 -12.73
C ALA A 11 2.88 -20.93 -13.56
N ALA A 12 1.82 -20.48 -12.90
CA ALA A 12 0.68 -19.85 -13.56
C ALA A 12 1.04 -18.51 -14.20
N GLU A 13 1.81 -17.66 -13.50
CA GLU A 13 2.32 -16.39 -14.05
C GLU A 13 3.23 -16.62 -15.26
N GLN A 14 4.13 -17.60 -15.18
CA GLN A 14 5.01 -17.98 -16.30
C GLN A 14 4.22 -18.50 -17.50
N ALA A 15 3.19 -19.31 -17.26
CA ALA A 15 2.31 -19.81 -18.32
C ALA A 15 1.51 -18.66 -18.98
N ALA A 16 1.03 -17.70 -18.18
CA ALA A 16 0.35 -16.52 -18.69
C ALA A 16 1.30 -15.64 -19.54
N ALA A 17 2.53 -15.44 -19.08
CA ALA A 17 3.57 -14.74 -19.84
C ALA A 17 3.89 -15.46 -21.17
N ALA A 18 4.05 -16.79 -21.13
CA ALA A 18 4.27 -17.61 -22.32
C ALA A 18 3.09 -17.57 -23.31
N SER A 19 1.87 -17.30 -22.83
CA SER A 19 0.68 -17.11 -23.67
C SER A 19 0.56 -15.71 -24.29
N GLY A 20 1.55 -14.84 -24.08
CA GLY A 20 1.62 -13.50 -24.68
C GLY A 20 1.04 -12.38 -23.81
N ARG A 21 0.66 -12.64 -22.55
CA ARG A 21 0.33 -11.56 -21.61
C ARG A 21 1.60 -10.99 -21.02
N SER A 22 1.81 -9.69 -21.19
CA SER A 22 2.96 -9.05 -20.57
C SER A 22 2.81 -8.99 -19.05
N TYR A 23 3.93 -8.95 -18.33
CA TYR A 23 3.90 -8.77 -16.87
C TYR A 23 3.23 -7.45 -16.48
N GLU A 24 3.39 -6.40 -17.29
CA GLU A 24 2.71 -5.13 -17.04
C GLU A 24 1.18 -5.29 -17.14
N ALA A 25 0.69 -6.02 -18.14
CA ALA A 25 -0.76 -6.25 -18.28
C ALA A 25 -1.34 -7.10 -17.14
N MET A 26 -0.56 -8.05 -16.61
CA MET A 26 -0.97 -8.84 -15.44
C MET A 26 -1.03 -8.00 -14.17
N MET A 27 -0.01 -7.17 -13.94
CA MET A 27 0.08 -6.24 -12.81
C MET A 27 -1.02 -5.17 -12.87
N GLU A 28 -1.27 -4.63 -14.06
CA GLU A 28 -2.36 -3.69 -14.34
C GLU A 28 -3.71 -4.30 -13.96
N ALA A 29 -3.96 -5.56 -14.36
CA ALA A 29 -5.20 -6.25 -14.02
C ALA A 29 -5.33 -6.52 -12.52
N ALA A 30 -4.25 -6.95 -11.87
CA ALA A 30 -4.24 -7.27 -10.43
C ALA A 30 -4.48 -6.03 -9.57
N GLY A 31 -3.70 -4.97 -9.78
CA GLY A 31 -3.87 -3.72 -9.04
C GLY A 31 -5.22 -3.03 -9.31
N LYS A 32 -5.70 -3.07 -10.57
CA LYS A 32 -7.04 -2.56 -10.89
C LYS A 32 -8.13 -3.33 -10.14
N ALA A 33 -8.04 -4.65 -10.05
CA ALA A 33 -9.03 -5.45 -9.34
C ALA A 33 -9.11 -5.09 -7.84
N VAL A 34 -7.96 -4.78 -7.21
CA VAL A 34 -7.94 -4.28 -5.83
C VAL A 34 -8.60 -2.91 -5.72
N ALA A 35 -8.28 -1.98 -6.62
CA ALA A 35 -8.89 -0.65 -6.64
C ALA A 35 -10.42 -0.73 -6.89
N ASP A 36 -10.87 -1.51 -7.87
CA ASP A 36 -12.29 -1.71 -8.17
C ASP A 36 -13.04 -2.27 -6.94
N LEU A 37 -12.44 -3.21 -6.21
CA LEU A 37 -13.03 -3.77 -4.99
C LEU A 37 -13.21 -2.71 -3.90
N LEU A 38 -12.21 -1.84 -3.73
CA LEU A 38 -12.27 -0.75 -2.76
C LEU A 38 -13.32 0.28 -3.15
N LEU A 39 -13.35 0.70 -4.41
CA LEU A 39 -14.31 1.66 -4.94
C LEU A 39 -15.75 1.14 -4.90
N ALA A 40 -15.96 -0.17 -5.05
CA ALA A 40 -17.28 -0.78 -4.93
C ALA A 40 -17.79 -0.86 -3.49
N ARG A 41 -16.90 -0.79 -2.49
CA ARG A 41 -17.22 -0.98 -1.06
C ARG A 41 -17.21 0.31 -0.26
N TYR A 42 -16.45 1.31 -0.70
CA TYR A 42 -16.17 2.52 0.06
C TYR A 42 -16.24 3.77 -0.81
N GLU A 43 -16.73 4.86 -0.22
CA GLU A 43 -16.61 6.21 -0.79
C GLU A 43 -15.17 6.70 -0.63
N MET A 44 -14.34 6.47 -1.65
CA MET A 44 -12.89 6.72 -1.61
C MET A 44 -12.51 8.18 -1.89
N ALA A 45 -13.39 8.97 -2.52
CA ALA A 45 -13.10 10.36 -2.86
C ALA A 45 -12.77 11.19 -1.60
N GLY A 46 -11.63 11.87 -1.62
CA GLY A 46 -11.10 12.65 -0.49
C GLY A 46 -10.52 11.83 0.66
N GLN A 47 -10.61 10.50 0.64
CA GLN A 47 -10.07 9.67 1.73
C GLN A 47 -8.54 9.66 1.70
N PRO A 48 -7.85 9.83 2.84
CA PRO A 48 -6.41 9.69 2.93
C PRO A 48 -6.01 8.22 2.82
N VAL A 49 -5.28 7.88 1.76
CA VAL A 49 -4.81 6.51 1.47
C VAL A 49 -3.29 6.49 1.52
N LEU A 50 -2.73 5.65 2.39
CA LEU A 50 -1.29 5.38 2.43
C LEU A 50 -1.00 4.05 1.74
N VAL A 51 -0.09 4.04 0.78
CA VAL A 51 0.35 2.81 0.10
C VAL A 51 1.79 2.53 0.49
N LEU A 52 2.03 1.40 1.14
CA LEU A 52 3.36 0.92 1.51
C LEU A 52 3.90 0.08 0.35
N VAL A 53 4.90 0.59 -0.36
CA VAL A 53 5.36 0.05 -1.64
C VAL A 53 6.69 -0.68 -1.46
N GLY A 54 6.68 -1.99 -1.68
CA GLY A 54 7.89 -2.82 -1.76
C GLY A 54 8.64 -2.65 -3.09
N PRO A 55 9.81 -3.26 -3.28
CA PRO A 55 10.59 -3.18 -4.52
C PRO A 55 10.19 -4.21 -5.60
N GLY A 56 9.38 -5.23 -5.27
CA GLY A 56 9.02 -6.33 -6.18
C GLY A 56 7.68 -6.16 -6.88
N ASN A 57 7.18 -7.23 -7.51
CA ASN A 57 5.91 -7.20 -8.25
C ASN A 57 4.73 -6.75 -7.39
N ASN A 58 4.65 -7.18 -6.12
CA ASN A 58 3.57 -6.75 -5.23
C ASN A 58 3.52 -5.23 -5.04
N GLY A 59 4.70 -4.59 -4.96
CA GLY A 59 4.76 -3.12 -4.92
C GLY A 59 4.28 -2.48 -6.22
N GLY A 60 4.46 -3.15 -7.36
CA GLY A 60 3.90 -2.73 -8.65
C GLY A 60 2.36 -2.81 -8.66
N ASP A 61 1.79 -3.90 -8.16
CA ASP A 61 0.33 -4.04 -7.98
C ASP A 61 -0.23 -2.93 -7.06
N GLY A 62 0.51 -2.60 -5.99
CA GLY A 62 0.21 -1.47 -5.11
C GLY A 62 0.26 -0.11 -5.81
N LEU A 63 1.22 0.11 -6.73
CA LEU A 63 1.32 1.34 -7.52
C LEU A 63 0.17 1.48 -8.53
N VAL A 64 -0.24 0.38 -9.17
CA VAL A 64 -1.44 0.35 -10.03
C VAL A 64 -2.68 0.65 -9.20
N THR A 65 -2.82 0.01 -8.04
CA THR A 65 -3.93 0.26 -7.09
C THR A 65 -3.98 1.75 -6.72
N ALA A 66 -2.83 2.31 -6.34
CA ALA A 66 -2.69 3.73 -5.98
C ALA A 66 -3.14 4.65 -7.11
N ARG A 67 -2.75 4.36 -8.35
CA ARG A 67 -3.11 5.14 -9.53
C ARG A 67 -4.62 5.19 -9.73
N TYR A 68 -5.29 4.04 -9.74
CA TYR A 68 -6.74 3.98 -9.92
C TYR A 68 -7.52 4.63 -8.76
N LEU A 69 -7.06 4.48 -7.52
CA LEU A 69 -7.68 5.17 -6.38
C LEU A 69 -7.53 6.69 -6.48
N ALA A 70 -6.36 7.18 -6.90
CA ALA A 70 -6.13 8.61 -7.10
C ALA A 70 -6.98 9.17 -8.26
N GLU A 71 -7.09 8.45 -9.37
CA GLU A 71 -7.97 8.79 -10.50
C GLU A 71 -9.45 8.87 -10.07
N ALA A 72 -9.85 8.04 -9.09
CA ALA A 72 -11.18 8.09 -8.48
C ALA A 72 -11.33 9.17 -7.37
N GLY A 73 -10.31 10.01 -7.17
CA GLY A 73 -10.35 11.16 -6.27
C GLY A 73 -9.87 10.89 -4.84
N ALA A 74 -9.26 9.74 -4.55
CA ALA A 74 -8.65 9.50 -3.24
C ALA A 74 -7.36 10.31 -3.04
N ASN A 75 -7.08 10.70 -1.80
CA ASN A 75 -5.86 11.42 -1.43
C ASN A 75 -4.75 10.42 -1.15
N VAL A 76 -4.08 9.96 -2.20
CA VAL A 76 -3.08 8.88 -2.13
C VAL A 76 -1.67 9.41 -1.83
N THR A 77 -0.95 8.76 -0.91
CA THR A 77 0.47 8.98 -0.65
C THR A 77 1.22 7.65 -0.74
N LEU A 78 2.35 7.66 -1.45
CA LEU A 78 3.22 6.49 -1.62
C LEU A 78 4.38 6.55 -0.62
N TYR A 79 4.59 5.46 0.11
CA TYR A 79 5.75 5.27 0.98
C TYR A 79 6.57 4.07 0.50
N LEU A 80 7.70 4.35 -0.11
CA LEU A 80 8.57 3.35 -0.74
C LEU A 80 9.57 2.82 0.28
N TRP A 81 9.57 1.51 0.49
CA TRP A 81 10.63 0.85 1.26
C TRP A 81 11.99 1.03 0.58
N LYS A 82 12.06 0.86 -0.74
CA LYS A 82 13.27 1.07 -1.55
C LYS A 82 12.97 1.92 -2.77
N ALA A 83 13.98 2.64 -3.23
CA ALA A 83 13.87 3.46 -4.43
C ALA A 83 13.51 2.59 -5.64
N ARG A 84 12.64 3.14 -6.50
CA ARG A 84 12.29 2.61 -7.82
C ARG A 84 12.71 3.64 -8.87
N GLN A 85 13.13 3.16 -10.03
CA GLN A 85 13.58 4.01 -11.14
C GLN A 85 12.52 4.04 -12.23
N THR A 86 12.15 5.22 -12.70
CA THR A 86 11.07 5.38 -13.68
C THR A 86 11.43 4.82 -15.05
N GLU A 87 12.72 4.69 -15.36
CA GLU A 87 13.26 4.19 -16.62
C GLU A 87 12.87 2.73 -16.84
N ASP A 88 12.96 1.93 -15.79
CA ASP A 88 12.77 0.47 -15.81
C ASP A 88 11.43 0.02 -15.20
N ASP A 89 10.65 0.95 -14.65
CA ASP A 89 9.39 0.68 -13.96
C ASP A 89 8.27 1.58 -14.50
N ILE A 90 7.52 1.04 -15.46
CA ILE A 90 6.45 1.78 -16.13
C ILE A 90 5.29 2.12 -15.19
N VAL A 91 4.95 1.23 -14.25
CA VAL A 91 3.85 1.48 -13.32
C VAL A 91 4.23 2.54 -12.30
N PHE A 92 5.50 2.55 -11.85
CA PHE A 92 6.01 3.64 -11.02
C PHE A 92 6.01 4.97 -11.78
N ARG A 93 6.45 4.97 -13.05
CA ARG A 93 6.40 6.16 -13.92
C ARG A 93 4.97 6.70 -14.05
N GLN A 94 3.99 5.83 -14.26
CA GLN A 94 2.59 6.21 -14.37
C GLN A 94 2.05 6.79 -13.05
N ALA A 95 2.39 6.19 -11.90
CA ALA A 95 1.99 6.71 -10.60
C ALA A 95 2.61 8.10 -10.31
N VAL A 96 3.87 8.30 -10.66
CA VAL A 96 4.56 9.60 -10.52
C VAL A 96 3.98 10.65 -11.47
N ALA A 97 3.51 10.27 -12.66
CA ALA A 97 2.87 11.19 -13.61
C ALA A 97 1.58 11.82 -13.07
N LEU A 98 0.92 11.20 -12.10
CA LEU A 98 -0.22 11.77 -11.36
C LEU A 98 0.20 12.77 -10.27
N SER A 99 1.49 13.09 -10.14
CA SER A 99 2.02 13.98 -9.10
C SER A 99 1.66 13.55 -7.66
N LEU A 100 1.54 12.24 -7.43
CA LEU A 100 1.29 11.71 -6.09
C LEU A 100 2.49 12.01 -5.17
N PRO A 101 2.24 12.38 -3.90
CA PRO A 101 3.31 12.47 -2.91
C PRO A 101 4.04 11.14 -2.76
N VAL A 102 5.37 11.17 -2.90
CA VAL A 102 6.24 9.99 -2.75
C VAL A 102 7.26 10.24 -1.65
N LEU A 103 7.31 9.34 -0.68
CA LEU A 103 8.31 9.33 0.38
C LEU A 103 9.14 8.06 0.28
N LEU A 104 10.46 8.21 0.40
CA LEU A 104 11.40 7.09 0.46
C LEU A 104 11.79 6.84 1.91
N ALA A 105 11.73 5.59 2.37
CA ALA A 105 12.10 5.21 3.74
C ALA A 105 13.53 5.61 4.11
N ALA A 106 14.46 5.59 3.15
CA ALA A 106 15.84 6.06 3.36
C ALA A 106 15.93 7.57 3.68
N ALA A 107 14.92 8.35 3.31
CA ALA A 107 14.80 9.78 3.63
C ALA A 107 13.92 10.05 4.87
N ASP A 108 13.55 8.99 5.59
CA ASP A 108 12.74 9.01 6.82
C ASP A 108 13.35 8.07 7.87
N PRO A 109 14.62 8.30 8.27
CA PRO A 109 15.41 7.33 9.05
C PRO A 109 14.86 7.07 10.46
N ASP A 110 14.08 7.99 11.02
CA ASP A 110 13.40 7.85 12.31
C ASP A 110 11.95 7.36 12.18
N GLY A 111 11.44 7.23 10.95
CA GLY A 111 10.06 6.85 10.66
C GLY A 111 9.03 7.92 11.03
N GLY A 112 9.44 9.13 11.36
CA GLY A 112 8.53 10.17 11.84
C GLY A 112 7.47 10.56 10.80
N ARG A 113 7.83 10.56 9.52
CA ARG A 113 6.88 10.83 8.43
C ARG A 113 5.93 9.67 8.20
N LEU A 114 6.43 8.43 8.24
CA LEU A 114 5.59 7.24 8.19
C LEU A 114 4.55 7.25 9.31
N GLN A 115 4.97 7.53 10.54
CA GLN A 115 4.09 7.65 11.70
C GLN A 115 3.01 8.71 11.48
N ALA A 116 3.37 9.90 11.00
CA ALA A 116 2.41 10.97 10.74
C ALA A 116 1.38 10.60 9.66
N LEU A 117 1.81 9.90 8.61
CA LEU A 117 0.92 9.40 7.54
C LEU A 117 -0.03 8.33 8.07
N LEU A 118 0.50 7.35 8.83
CA LEU A 118 -0.29 6.30 9.47
C LEU A 118 -1.32 6.86 10.45
N GLY A 119 -1.00 7.94 11.16
CA GLY A 119 -1.92 8.62 12.07
C GLY A 119 -3.12 9.29 11.36
N GLN A 120 -2.98 9.61 10.07
CA GLN A 120 -4.00 10.31 9.28
C GLN A 120 -4.75 9.40 8.30
N ALA A 121 -4.13 8.31 7.86
CA ALA A 121 -4.69 7.40 6.86
C ALA A 121 -6.07 6.87 7.27
N ALA A 122 -7.01 6.83 6.34
CA ALA A 122 -8.25 6.06 6.46
C ALA A 122 -8.05 4.65 5.90
N PHE A 123 -7.15 4.50 4.94
CA PHE A 123 -6.79 3.23 4.32
C PHE A 123 -5.27 3.09 4.26
N VAL A 124 -4.78 1.90 4.61
CA VAL A 124 -3.39 1.50 4.43
C VAL A 124 -3.36 0.30 3.48
N ILE A 125 -2.71 0.48 2.34
CA ILE A 125 -2.48 -0.58 1.36
C ILE A 125 -1.09 -1.17 1.62
N ASP A 126 -1.06 -2.43 2.04
CA ASP A 126 0.17 -3.19 2.23
C ASP A 126 0.56 -3.89 0.92
N ALA A 127 1.57 -3.32 0.25
CA ALA A 127 2.16 -3.84 -0.97
C ALA A 127 3.69 -4.03 -0.81
N LEU A 128 4.13 -4.39 0.40
CA LEU A 128 5.56 -4.51 0.74
C LEU A 128 6.17 -5.85 0.29
N LEU A 129 5.51 -6.97 0.58
CA LEU A 129 5.96 -8.33 0.30
C LEU A 129 4.83 -9.12 -0.36
N GLY A 130 5.17 -9.99 -1.32
CA GLY A 130 4.22 -10.89 -1.97
C GLY A 130 4.56 -12.36 -1.73
N THR A 131 3.79 -13.26 -2.34
CA THR A 131 3.95 -14.73 -2.22
C THR A 131 5.34 -15.25 -2.58
N GLY A 132 6.13 -14.54 -3.39
CA GLY A 132 7.49 -14.93 -3.79
C GLY A 132 8.62 -14.64 -2.80
N THR A 133 8.36 -13.97 -1.67
CA THR A 133 9.43 -13.56 -0.74
C THR A 133 9.62 -14.53 0.42
N ASN A 134 10.61 -15.43 0.30
CA ASN A 134 11.06 -16.29 1.41
C ASN A 134 12.22 -15.65 2.23
N ARG A 135 12.35 -14.31 2.16
CA ARG A 135 13.46 -13.58 2.77
C ARG A 135 13.12 -13.22 4.22
N PRO A 136 14.07 -13.35 5.17
CA PRO A 136 13.86 -12.87 6.53
C PRO A 136 13.52 -11.38 6.54
N VAL A 137 12.43 -11.02 7.23
CA VAL A 137 12.05 -9.63 7.49
C VAL A 137 13.07 -9.02 8.44
N THR A 138 14.00 -8.23 7.92
CA THR A 138 15.11 -7.64 8.69
C THR A 138 15.39 -6.19 8.25
N GLY A 139 16.15 -5.47 9.08
CA GLY A 139 16.56 -4.08 8.83
C GLY A 139 15.36 -3.14 8.64
N GLN A 140 15.49 -2.22 7.68
CA GLN A 140 14.50 -1.17 7.43
C GLN A 140 13.07 -1.70 7.18
N LEU A 141 12.91 -2.90 6.57
CA LEU A 141 11.58 -3.48 6.38
C LEU A 141 10.93 -3.87 7.71
N ALA A 142 11.71 -4.48 8.61
CA ALA A 142 11.23 -4.84 9.94
C ALA A 142 10.83 -3.60 10.72
N ASP A 143 11.58 -2.50 10.58
CA ASP A 143 11.23 -1.22 11.21
C ASP A 143 9.94 -0.62 10.65
N ILE A 144 9.74 -0.64 9.33
CA ILE A 144 8.48 -0.20 8.70
C ILE A 144 7.30 -0.99 9.24
N LEU A 145 7.38 -2.32 9.25
CA LEU A 145 6.30 -3.20 9.72
C LEU A 145 6.02 -2.99 11.21
N ARG A 146 7.08 -2.94 12.03
CA ARG A 146 6.97 -2.70 13.48
C ARG A 146 6.30 -1.35 13.77
N LEU A 147 6.72 -0.28 13.10
CA LEU A 147 6.14 1.04 13.27
C LEU A 147 4.68 1.09 12.81
N THR A 148 4.39 0.44 11.68
CA THR A 148 3.04 0.32 11.15
C THR A 148 2.13 -0.38 12.16
N ALA A 149 2.50 -1.56 12.65
CA ALA A 149 1.74 -2.29 13.66
C ALA A 149 1.55 -1.48 14.95
N ALA A 150 2.60 -0.78 15.43
CA ALA A 150 2.53 0.04 16.63
C ALA A 150 1.55 1.22 16.48
N GLU A 151 1.53 1.91 15.34
CA GLU A 151 0.60 3.01 15.10
C GLU A 151 -0.84 2.52 14.91
N LEU A 152 -1.04 1.41 14.22
CA LEU A 152 -2.36 0.79 14.08
C LEU A 152 -2.92 0.40 15.44
N ALA A 153 -2.11 -0.21 16.31
CA ALA A 153 -2.51 -0.56 17.67
C ALA A 153 -2.93 0.66 18.52
N LYS A 154 -2.26 1.81 18.36
CA LYS A 154 -2.65 3.06 19.06
C LYS A 154 -4.03 3.55 18.62
N ARG A 155 -4.38 3.37 17.35
CA ARG A 155 -5.67 3.78 16.79
C ARG A 155 -6.80 2.85 17.27
N ASP A 156 -6.51 1.57 17.43
CA ASP A 156 -7.45 0.59 17.98
C ASP A 156 -7.92 0.90 19.42
N HIS A 157 -7.08 1.58 20.22
CA HIS A 157 -7.33 1.90 21.62
C HIS A 157 -7.72 3.38 21.85
N GLY A 158 -7.64 4.24 20.84
CA GLY A 158 -7.70 5.71 20.99
C GLY A 158 -9.10 6.34 20.95
N ALA A 159 -10.16 5.57 20.68
CA ALA A 159 -11.51 6.12 20.47
C ALA A 159 -12.17 6.73 21.73
N LEU A 160 -11.65 6.46 22.93
CA LEU A 160 -12.28 6.86 24.20
C LEU A 160 -11.62 8.05 24.92
N ALA A 161 -10.50 8.60 24.42
CA ALA A 161 -9.59 9.40 25.26
C ALA A 161 -9.37 10.88 24.86
N ARG A 162 -10.14 11.46 23.93
CA ARG A 162 -9.89 12.86 23.51
C ARG A 162 -11.08 13.79 23.77
N LEU A 163 -11.04 14.44 24.93
CA LEU A 163 -11.81 15.66 25.17
C LEU A 163 -11.08 16.80 24.43
N HIS A 164 -11.71 17.29 23.36
CA HIS A 164 -11.24 18.49 22.66
C HIS A 164 -11.97 19.71 23.20
N SER A 165 -11.27 20.83 23.35
CA SER A 165 -11.94 22.13 23.48
C SER A 165 -12.70 22.41 22.17
N LEU A 166 -13.85 23.07 22.23
CA LEU A 166 -14.66 23.41 21.03
C LEU A 166 -13.87 24.24 20.01
N GLN A 167 -12.82 24.94 20.45
CA GLN A 167 -11.96 25.78 19.61
C GLN A 167 -10.89 24.98 18.85
N GLU A 168 -10.59 23.76 19.29
CA GLU A 168 -9.54 22.90 18.72
C GLU A 168 -10.10 21.61 18.11
N TRP A 169 -11.42 21.49 18.01
CA TRP A 169 -12.07 20.33 17.45
C TRP A 169 -11.74 20.22 15.95
N ARG A 170 -10.89 19.24 15.64
CA ARG A 170 -10.71 18.73 14.28
C ARG A 170 -11.44 17.39 14.18
N PRO A 171 -12.14 17.09 13.07
CA PRO A 171 -12.65 15.75 12.85
C PRO A 171 -11.48 14.78 12.96
N ALA A 172 -11.52 13.88 13.93
CA ALA A 172 -10.51 12.85 14.06
C ALA A 172 -10.58 11.94 12.82
N PRO A 173 -9.44 11.51 12.25
CA PRO A 173 -9.46 10.47 11.23
C PRO A 173 -10.16 9.22 11.80
N ALA A 174 -10.82 8.44 10.94
CA ALA A 174 -11.61 7.27 11.34
C ALA A 174 -10.88 6.43 12.40
N ALA A 175 -11.59 6.00 13.46
CA ALA A 175 -10.97 5.41 14.66
C ALA A 175 -10.03 4.24 14.35
N ARG A 176 -10.28 3.49 13.27
CA ARG A 176 -9.41 2.42 12.77
C ARG A 176 -9.26 2.55 11.25
N PRO A 177 -8.04 2.65 10.71
CA PRO A 177 -7.84 2.58 9.27
C PRO A 177 -8.15 1.16 8.77
N GLN A 178 -8.67 1.05 7.55
CA GLN A 178 -8.80 -0.24 6.87
C GLN A 178 -7.43 -0.65 6.31
N ILE A 179 -6.99 -1.88 6.59
CA ILE A 179 -5.74 -2.43 6.06
C ILE A 179 -6.08 -3.39 4.94
N ILE A 180 -5.45 -3.19 3.78
CA ILE A 180 -5.66 -4.02 2.59
C ILE A 180 -4.30 -4.54 2.13
N ALA A 181 -4.09 -5.84 2.32
CA ALA A 181 -2.94 -6.51 1.75
C ALA A 181 -3.18 -6.81 0.27
N VAL A 182 -2.22 -6.42 -0.56
CA VAL A 182 -2.17 -6.84 -1.97
C VAL A 182 -1.44 -8.19 -2.02
N ASP A 183 -2.05 -9.18 -2.68
CA ASP A 183 -1.64 -10.59 -2.69
C ASP A 183 -1.69 -11.27 -1.30
N CYS A 184 -0.70 -11.02 -0.45
CA CYS A 184 -0.59 -11.58 0.89
C CYS A 184 -0.16 -10.52 1.91
N PRO A 185 -0.59 -10.62 3.18
CA PRO A 185 -0.12 -9.72 4.22
C PRO A 185 1.40 -9.84 4.39
N SER A 186 2.10 -8.71 4.43
CA SER A 186 3.56 -8.67 4.57
C SER A 186 4.06 -9.00 5.98
N GLY A 187 3.16 -9.40 6.89
CA GLY A 187 3.43 -9.65 8.30
C GLY A 187 2.95 -8.54 9.24
N LEU A 188 1.98 -7.71 8.80
CA LEU A 188 1.20 -6.82 9.66
C LEU A 188 0.22 -7.59 10.54
#